data_AF-A0A7X9GF73-F1
#
_entry.id   AF-A0A7X9GF73-F1
#
_cell.length_a   1.000
_cell.length_b   1.000
_cell.length_c   1.000
_cell.angle_alpha   90.00
_cell.angle_beta   90.00
_cell.angle_gamma   90.00
#
_symmetry.space_group_name_H-M   'P 1'
#
loop_
_entity.id
_entity.type
_entity.pdbx_description
1 polymer ?
#
loop_
_entity_poly.entity_id
_entity_poly.type
_entity_poly.pdbx_seq_one_letter_code
_entity_poly.pdbx_strand_id
1 'polypeptide(L)' 'VKLRLETGRTHQIRAHMSHIGHPLLGDTLYGGREEGINRQALHCWRISMLHPLTNKPLVLQASLPVDMQKLLQLSTAPET' A
#
# COMPACT_ATOMS: atom_id res chain seq x y z
N VAL A 1 3.76 6.32 -4.17
CA VAL A 1 2.40 6.50 -4.74
C VAL A 1 1.37 6.42 -3.61
N LYS A 2 0.31 7.24 -3.64
CA LYS A 2 -0.84 7.16 -2.71
C LYS A 2 -2.10 6.80 -3.51
N LEU A 3 -2.91 5.88 -2.99
CA LEU A 3 -4.14 5.42 -3.63
C LEU A 3 -5.35 5.74 -2.75
N ARG A 4 -6.49 6.03 -3.37
CA ARG A 4 -7.80 6.16 -2.71
C ARG A 4 -8.76 5.16 -3.34
N LEU A 5 -9.45 4.40 -2.51
CA LEU A 5 -10.40 3.39 -2.95
C LEU A 5 -11.81 3.97 -3.04
N GLU A 6 -12.47 3.76 -4.18
CA GLU A 6 -13.92 3.97 -4.35
C GLU A 6 -14.70 2.66 -4.18
N THR A 7 -14.07 1.54 -4.53
CA THR A 7 -14.60 0.18 -4.40
C THR A 7 -13.58 -0.72 -3.70
N GLY A 8 -14.05 -1.84 -3.15
CA GLY A 8 -13.24 -2.78 -2.36
C GLY A 8 -13.19 -4.19 -2.94
N ARG A 9 -13.03 -4.34 -4.26
CA ARG A 9 -12.96 -5.67 -4.89
C ARG A 9 -11.70 -6.41 -4.44
N THR A 10 -11.77 -7.74 -4.45
CA THR A 10 -10.63 -8.61 -4.12
C THR A 10 -9.41 -8.25 -4.97
N HIS A 11 -8.28 -8.01 -4.30
CA HIS A 11 -6.99 -7.67 -4.93
C HIS A 11 -7.00 -6.43 -5.85
N GLN A 12 -8.00 -5.55 -5.73
CA GLN A 12 -8.20 -4.44 -6.67
C GLN A 12 -6.93 -3.62 -6.92
N ILE A 13 -6.27 -3.14 -5.87
CA ILE A 13 -5.04 -2.34 -6.03
C ILE A 13 -3.95 -3.15 -6.75
N ARG A 14 -3.76 -4.41 -6.36
CA ARG A 14 -2.69 -5.28 -6.87
C ARG A 14 -2.86 -5.52 -8.38
N ALA A 15 -4.07 -5.91 -8.78
CA ALA A 15 -4.42 -6.14 -10.16
C ALA A 15 -4.31 -4.87 -11.02
N HIS A 16 -4.82 -3.73 -10.52
CA HIS A 16 -4.75 -2.47 -11.26
C HIS A 16 -3.31 -1.98 -11.45
N MET A 17 -2.49 -2.04 -10.41
CA MET A 17 -1.09 -1.59 -10.46
C MET A 17 -0.27 -2.48 -11.42
N SER A 18 -0.49 -3.79 -11.40
CA SER A 18 0.13 -4.71 -12.37
C SER A 18 -0.36 -4.46 -13.81
N HIS A 19 -1.66 -4.24 -14.00
CA HIS A 19 -2.24 -3.98 -15.32
C HIS A 19 -1.65 -2.73 -16.00
N ILE A 20 -1.32 -1.70 -15.23
CA ILE A 20 -0.67 -0.48 -15.75
C ILE A 20 0.87 -0.61 -15.86
N GLY A 21 1.43 -1.81 -15.67
CA GLY A 21 2.86 -2.08 -15.81
C GLY A 21 3.71 -1.76 -14.57
N HIS A 22 3.07 -1.44 -13.43
CA HIS A 22 3.75 -1.10 -12.18
C HIS A 22 3.30 -2.03 -11.03
N PRO A 23 3.58 -3.34 -11.10
CA PRO A 23 3.19 -4.27 -10.04
C PRO A 23 3.83 -3.90 -8.70
N LEU A 24 3.13 -4.23 -7.60
CA LEU A 24 3.63 -3.93 -6.26
C LEU A 24 4.84 -4.81 -5.93
N LEU A 25 5.83 -4.24 -5.23
CA LEU A 25 6.96 -5.02 -4.72
C LEU A 25 6.49 -6.10 -3.73
N GLY A 26 7.10 -7.28 -3.78
CA GLY A 26 6.73 -8.45 -2.97
C GLY A 26 5.39 -9.09 -3.33
N ASP A 27 4.77 -8.70 -4.44
CA ASP A 27 3.51 -9.27 -4.92
C ASP A 27 3.72 -10.40 -5.94
N THR A 28 3.98 -11.61 -5.44
CA THR A 28 4.28 -12.79 -6.27
C THR A 28 3.16 -13.20 -7.23
N LEU A 29 1.89 -12.89 -6.91
CA LEU A 29 0.74 -13.23 -7.75
C LEU A 29 0.57 -12.31 -8.97
N TYR A 30 1.00 -11.06 -8.86
CA TYR A 30 0.80 -10.04 -9.89
C TYR A 30 2.11 -9.56 -10.54
N GLY A 31 3.18 -10.33 -10.43
CA GLY A 31 4.47 -10.04 -11.09
C GLY A 31 5.38 -9.06 -10.34
N GLY A 32 5.13 -8.86 -9.05
CA GLY A 32 5.98 -8.11 -8.15
C GLY A 32 7.26 -8.86 -7.80
N ARG A 33 8.39 -8.15 -7.83
CA ARG A 33 9.69 -8.71 -7.43
C ARG A 33 9.81 -8.80 -5.92
N GLU A 34 10.41 -9.87 -5.41
CA GLU A 34 10.68 -10.05 -3.98
C GLU A 34 12.03 -9.41 -3.60
N GLU A 35 12.13 -8.09 -3.72
CA GLU A 35 13.35 -7.36 -3.35
C GLU A 35 13.11 -6.62 -2.03
N GLY A 36 13.74 -7.08 -0.94
CA GLY A 36 13.68 -6.40 0.35
C GLY A 36 12.34 -6.47 1.09
N ILE A 37 11.33 -7.15 0.55
CA ILE A 37 10.03 -7.40 1.20
C ILE A 37 9.40 -8.71 0.68
N ASN A 38 8.87 -9.52 1.61
CA ASN A 38 8.26 -10.82 1.32
C ASN A 38 6.72 -10.78 1.29
N ARG A 39 6.16 -9.58 1.16
CA ARG A 39 4.73 -9.35 1.02
C ARG A 39 4.51 -8.16 0.10
N GLN A 40 3.31 -8.06 -0.46
CA GLN A 40 2.87 -6.90 -1.21
C GLN A 40 3.15 -5.61 -0.41
N ALA A 41 3.89 -4.69 -1.04
CA ALA A 41 4.22 -3.35 -0.54
C ALA A 41 2.98 -2.43 -0.55
N LEU A 42 1.93 -2.88 0.12
CA LEU A 42 0.65 -2.25 0.27
C LEU A 42 0.38 -2.05 1.77
N HIS A 43 0.02 -0.82 2.14
CA HIS A 43 -0.25 -0.45 3.51
C HIS A 43 -1.46 0.49 3.57
N CYS A 44 -2.42 0.15 4.43
CA CYS A 44 -3.56 1.02 4.70
C CYS A 44 -3.15 2.08 5.73
N TRP A 45 -2.64 3.22 5.25
CA TRP A 45 -2.22 4.32 6.13
C TRP A 45 -3.42 5.00 6.81
N ARG A 46 -4.53 5.23 6.11
CA ARG A 46 -5.64 6.05 6.62
C ARG A 46 -6.99 5.43 6.29
N ILE A 47 -7.86 5.37 7.29
CA ILE A 47 -9.29 5.05 7.15
C ILE A 47 -10.09 6.24 7.66
N SER A 48 -11.16 6.58 6.94
CA SER A 48 -12.10 7.63 7.35
C SER A 48 -13.52 7.11 7.15
N MET A 49 -14.34 7.20 8.18
CA MET A 49 -15.72 6.74 8.15
C MET A 49 -16.55 7.48 9.20
N LEU A 50 -17.87 7.32 9.15
CA LEU A 50 -18.72 7.71 10.28
C LEU A 50 -18.66 6.61 11.33
N HIS A 51 -18.48 6.99 12.59
CA HIS A 51 -18.53 6.03 13.70
C HIS A 51 -19.93 5.42 13.78
N PRO A 52 -20.09 4.08 13.77
CA PRO A 52 -21.39 3.43 13.58
C PRO A 52 -22.40 3.74 14.69
N LEU A 53 -21.94 3.98 15.91
CA LEU A 53 -22.81 4.31 17.05
C LEU A 53 -23.05 5.81 17.26
N THR A 54 -22.07 6.67 16.95
CA THR A 54 -22.12 8.10 17.32
C THR A 54 -22.37 9.00 16.12
N ASN A 55 -22.29 8.48 14.90
CA ASN A 55 -22.34 9.22 13.63
C ASN A 55 -21.34 10.38 13.52
N LYS A 56 -20.33 10.43 14.39
CA LYS A 56 -19.26 11.43 14.32
C LYS A 56 -18.20 10.99 13.32
N PRO A 57 -17.52 11.94 12.64
CA PRO A 57 -16.37 11.62 11.81
C PRO A 57 -15.29 10.90 12.62
N LEU A 58 -14.89 9.71 12.16
CA LEU A 58 -13.79 8.92 12.69
C LEU A 58 -12.69 8.86 11.65
N VAL A 59 -11.47 9.21 12.05
CA VAL A 59 -10.26 9.12 11.23
C VAL A 59 -9.24 8.30 11.99
N LEU A 60 -8.80 7.20 11.40
CA LEU A 60 -7.75 6.34 11.93
C LEU A 60 -6.52 6.42 11.03
N GLN A 61 -5.34 6.39 11.64
CA GLN A 61 -4.07 6.40 10.92
C GLN A 61 -3.13 5.34 11.51
N ALA A 62 -2.38 4.68 10.62
CA ALA A 62 -1.33 3.75 10.99
C ALA A 62 0.00 4.22 10.39
N SER A 63 1.05 4.25 11.22
CA SER A 63 2.42 4.54 10.76
C SER A 63 2.88 3.52 9.72
N LEU A 64 3.84 3.92 8.89
CA LEU A 64 4.40 3.03 7.87
C LEU A 64 5.07 1.83 8.57
N PRO A 65 4.82 0.58 8.16
CA PRO A 65 5.45 -0.58 8.79
C PRO A 65 6.95 -0.62 8.52
N VAL A 66 7.70 -1.28 9.43
CA VAL A 66 9.17 -1.28 9.45
C VAL A 66 9.78 -1.85 8.17
N ASP A 67 9.14 -2.86 7.57
CA ASP A 67 9.56 -3.46 6.30
C ASP A 67 9.58 -2.41 5.17
N MET A 68 8.51 -1.64 5.03
CA MET A 68 8.40 -0.57 4.03
C MET A 68 9.29 0.63 4.36
N GLN A 69 9.52 0.93 5.64
CA GLN A 69 10.49 1.95 6.03
C GLN A 69 11.92 1.58 5.57
N LYS A 70 12.32 0.31 5.73
CA LYS A 70 13.62 -0.19 5.27
C LYS A 70 13.77 -0.07 3.75
N LEU A 71 12.71 -0.39 2.99
CA LEU A 71 12.70 -0.21 1.53
C LEU A 71 12.97 1.24 1.12
N LEU A 72 12.35 2.21 1.80
CA LEU A 72 12.54 3.62 1.48
C LEU A 72 13.99 4.05 1.71
N GLN A 73 14.63 3.58 2.79
CA GLN A 73 16.04 3.88 3.09
C GLN A 73 17.00 3.33 2.02
N LEU A 74 16.71 2.14 1.47
CA LEU A 74 17.50 1.54 0.39
C LEU A 74 17.36 2.30 -0.92
N SER A 75 16.18 2.88 -1.20
CA SER A 75 15.92 3.66 -2.41
C SER A 75 16.47 5.10 -2.41
N THR A 76 16.93 5.60 -1.26
CA THR A 76 17.48 6.97 -1.12
C THR A 76 18.99 7.09 -1.38
N ALA A 77 19.62 6.12 -2.04
CA ALA A 77 20.96 6.34 -2.57
C ALA A 77 20.89 7.42 -3.67
N PRO A 78 21.74 8.47 -3.63
CA PRO A 78 21.70 9.53 -4.64
C PRO A 78 22.06 8.93 -6.01
N GLU A 79 21.13 9.01 -6.95
CA GLU A 79 21.43 8.79 -8.36
C GLU A 79 22.52 9.80 -8.78
N THR A 80 23.60 9.29 -9.36
CA THR A 80 24.77 10.05 -9.85
C THR A 80 24.50 10.65 -11.22
#